data_AF-A0A951V7S7-F1
#
_entry.id   AF-A0A951V7S7-F1
#
_cell.length_a   1.000
_cell.length_b   1.000
_cell.length_c   1.000
_cell.angle_alpha   90.00
_cell.angle_beta   90.00
_cell.angle_gamma   90.00
#
_symmetry.space_group_name_H-M   'P 1'
#
loop_
_entity.id
_entity.type
_entity.pdbx_description
1 polymer ?
#
loop_
_entity_poly.entity_id
_entity_poly.type
_entity_poly.pdbx_seq_one_letter_code
_entity_poly.pdbx_strand_id
1 'polypeptide(L)' 'GTRITITLNGEVIVDGDIAEASNNQTIDNLPHPGLLNPSGHIGFLGHGSKVKFRNIRIKEMGN' A
#
# COMPACT_ATOMS: atom_id res chain seq x y z
N GLY A 1 -4.32 4.89 8.52
CA GLY A 1 -3.37 6.00 8.73
C GLY A 1 -2.38 6.07 7.59
N THR A 2 -1.45 7.02 7.62
CA THR A 2 -0.52 7.30 6.50
C THR A 2 0.77 6.48 6.54
N ARG A 3 1.15 5.96 7.71
CA ARG A 3 2.31 5.07 7.87
C ARG A 3 1.99 3.65 7.41
N ILE A 4 2.83 3.13 6.52
CA ILE A 4 2.69 1.84 5.87
C ILE A 4 3.93 1.00 6.18
N THR A 5 3.72 -0.21 6.68
CA THR A 5 4.79 -1.20 6.92
C THR A 5 4.55 -2.42 6.04
N ILE A 6 5.59 -2.87 5.33
CA ILE A 6 5.56 -4.08 4.51
C ILE A 6 6.58 -5.08 5.06
N THR A 7 6.10 -6.27 5.41
CA THR A 7 6.93 -7.38 5.85
C THR A 7 6.91 -8.49 4.80
N LEU A 8 8.09 -8.91 4.34
CA LEU A 8 8.26 -10.01 3.41
C LEU A 8 9.13 -11.08 4.07
N ASN A 9 8.63 -12.31 4.16
CA ASN A 9 9.36 -13.44 4.75
C ASN A 9 9.88 -13.18 6.19
N GLY A 10 9.16 -12.38 6.97
CA GLY A 10 9.51 -12.05 8.35
C GLY A 10 10.39 -10.81 8.51
N GLU A 11 10.85 -10.21 7.42
CA GLU A 11 11.70 -9.01 7.43
C GLU A 11 10.92 -7.76 7.03
N VAL A 12 11.13 -6.64 7.73
CA VAL A 12 10.54 -5.35 7.34
C VAL A 12 11.34 -4.78 6.17
N ILE A 13 10.72 -4.75 5.00
CA ILE A 13 11.36 -4.23 3.77
C ILE A 13 10.95 -2.78 3.47
N VAL A 14 9.85 -2.33 4.06
CA VAL A 14 9.37 -0.93 3.97
C VAL A 14 8.73 -0.54 5.29
N ASP A 15 9.10 0.63 5.80
CA ASP A 15 8.40 1.37 6.85
C ASP A 15 8.49 2.85 6.49
N GLY A 16 7.37 3.46 6.11
CA GLY A 16 7.35 4.83 5.62
C GLY A 16 6.00 5.51 5.75
N ASP A 17 6.01 6.84 5.73
CA ASP A 17 4.81 7.67 5.77
C ASP A 17 4.48 8.19 4.36
N ILE A 18 3.30 7.83 3.84
CA ILE A 18 2.87 8.27 2.52
C ILE A 18 2.65 9.78 2.46
N ALA A 19 2.31 10.45 3.57
CA ALA A 19 2.16 11.90 3.59
C ALA A 19 3.52 12.57 3.34
N GLU A 20 4.59 12.07 3.97
CA GLU A 20 5.94 12.58 3.73
C GLU A 20 6.41 12.33 2.29
N ALA A 21 6.16 11.12 1.77
CA ALA A 21 6.48 10.78 0.39
C ALA A 21 5.69 11.60 -0.65
N SER A 22 4.54 12.15 -0.25
CA SER A 22 3.65 12.96 -1.09
C SER A 22 3.85 14.47 -0.94
N ASN A 23 4.78 14.93 -0.09
CA ASN A 23 5.02 16.37 0.13
C ASN A 23 5.61 17.08 -1.10
N ASN A 24 6.27 16.33 -1.99
CA ASN A 24 6.75 16.80 -3.28
C ASN A 24 5.80 16.31 -4.40
N GLN A 25 5.96 16.84 -5.63
CA GLN A 25 5.31 16.23 -6.80
C GLN A 25 5.59 14.72 -6.80
N THR A 26 4.58 13.92 -7.19
CA THR A 26 4.76 12.48 -7.32
C THR A 26 5.89 12.19 -8.31
N ILE A 27 6.53 11.04 -8.16
CA ILE A 27 7.72 10.69 -8.97
C ILE A 27 7.43 10.74 -10.47
N ASP A 28 6.19 10.46 -10.88
CA ASP A 28 5.71 10.52 -12.26
C ASP A 28 5.20 11.92 -12.69
N ASN A 29 5.17 12.89 -11.79
CA ASN A 29 4.64 14.24 -11.97
C ASN A 29 3.15 14.31 -12.36
N LEU A 30 2.39 13.25 -12.07
CA LEU A 30 0.96 13.19 -12.38
C LEU A 30 0.09 13.46 -11.14
N PRO A 31 -1.16 13.91 -11.33
CA PRO A 31 -2.11 13.94 -10.23
C PRO A 31 -2.56 12.52 -9.85
N HIS A 32 -2.57 12.24 -8.55
CA HIS A 32 -3.08 10.98 -7.98
C HIS A 32 -4.26 11.28 -7.05
N PRO A 33 -5.51 11.37 -7.56
CA PRO A 33 -6.67 11.85 -6.80
C PRO A 33 -7.00 11.04 -5.53
N GLY A 34 -6.53 9.80 -5.44
CA GLY A 34 -6.74 8.91 -4.30
C GLY A 34 -5.55 8.77 -3.35
N LEU A 35 -4.43 9.49 -3.59
CA LEU A 35 -3.16 9.29 -2.88
C LEU A 35 -3.29 9.39 -1.35
N LEU A 36 -4.15 10.30 -0.88
CA LEU A 36 -4.35 10.57 0.55
C LEU A 36 -5.71 10.09 1.06
N ASN A 37 -6.41 9.21 0.32
CA ASN A 37 -7.68 8.67 0.79
C ASN A 37 -7.45 7.84 2.07
N PRO A 38 -8.24 8.06 3.14
CA PRO A 38 -8.07 7.35 4.40
C PRO A 38 -8.56 5.90 4.36
N SER A 39 -9.38 5.54 3.36
CA SER A 39 -9.96 4.21 3.19
C SER A 39 -10.18 3.87 1.71
N GLY A 40 -10.32 2.57 1.41
CA GLY A 40 -10.51 2.06 0.06
C GLY A 40 -10.65 0.53 0.02
N HIS A 41 -10.67 -0.05 -1.18
CA HIS A 41 -10.77 -1.49 -1.39
C HIS A 41 -9.38 -2.15 -1.46
N ILE A 42 -9.28 -3.41 -1.03
CA ILE A 42 -8.08 -4.24 -1.22
C ILE A 42 -8.24 -5.03 -2.52
N GLY A 43 -7.23 -4.99 -3.39
CA GLY A 43 -7.23 -5.70 -4.67
C GLY A 43 -6.00 -6.60 -4.84
N PHE A 44 -6.19 -7.73 -5.51
CA PHE A 44 -5.10 -8.61 -5.95
C PHE A 44 -4.90 -8.43 -7.45
N LEU A 45 -3.75 -7.90 -7.84
CA LEU A 45 -3.43 -7.62 -9.23
C LEU A 45 -2.74 -8.83 -9.88
N GLY A 46 -2.99 -9.03 -11.17
CA GLY A 46 -2.32 -10.02 -12.02
C GLY A 46 -1.81 -9.36 -13.29
N HIS A 47 -0.66 -9.81 -13.80
CA HIS A 47 -0.02 -9.21 -14.98
C HIS A 47 0.46 -10.30 -15.95
N GLY A 48 -0.49 -10.98 -16.61
CA GLY A 48 -0.25 -11.99 -17.66
C GLY A 48 0.34 -13.33 -17.20
N SER A 49 0.91 -13.39 -16.00
CA SER A 49 1.46 -14.61 -15.40
C SER A 49 0.54 -15.19 -14.32
N LYS A 50 0.59 -16.51 -14.14
CA LYS A 50 -0.18 -17.19 -13.09
C LYS A 50 0.42 -16.88 -11.72
N VAL A 51 -0.42 -16.35 -10.82
CA VAL A 51 -0.10 -16.14 -9.41
C VAL A 51 -1.14 -16.87 -8.56
N LYS A 52 -0.73 -17.39 -7.40
CA LYS A 52 -1.62 -18.10 -6.46
C LYS A 52 -1.49 -17.47 -5.08
N PHE A 53 -2.62 -17.14 -4.47
CA PHE A 53 -2.69 -16.60 -3.11
C PHE A 53 -3.40 -17.61 -2.21
N ARG A 54 -3.01 -17.68 -0.94
CA ARG A 54 -3.67 -18.46 0.11
C ARG A 54 -3.48 -17.78 1.46
N ASN A 55 -4.31 -18.12 2.44
CA ASN A 55 -4.21 -17.62 3.82
C ASN A 55 -4.29 -16.08 3.95
N ILE A 56 -5.11 -15.44 3.11
CA ILE A 56 -5.39 -14.01 3.18
C ILE A 56 -6.25 -13.74 4.42
N ARG A 57 -5.77 -12.86 5.31
CA ARG A 57 -6.44 -12.49 6.56
C ARG A 57 -6.35 -10.98 6.73
N ILE A 58 -7.42 -10.38 7.26
CA ILE A 58 -7.50 -8.95 7.53
C ILE A 58 -7.75 -8.78 9.03
N LYS A 59 -6.96 -7.92 9.66
CA LYS A 59 -7.21 -7.44 11.01
C LYS A 59 -7.50 -5.95 10.90
N GLU A 60 -8.70 -5.55 11.30
CA GLU A 60 -9.03 -4.14 11.42
C GLU A 60 -8.21 -3.52 12.56
N MET A 61 -7.59 -2.39 12.27
CA MET A 61 -6.85 -1.61 13.26
C MET A 61 -7.81 -0.56 13.80
N GLY A 62 -7.84 -0.36 15.11
CA GLY A 62 -8.72 0.63 15.74
C GLY A 62 -8.49 2.05 15.25
N ASN A 63 -9.43 2.94 15.59
CA ASN A 63 -9.31 4.38 15.35
C ASN A 63 -8.24 5.02 16.22
#